data_AF-A0A931V1K8-F1
#
_entry.id   AF-A0A931V1K8-F1
#
_cell.length_a   1.000
_cell.length_b   1.000
_cell.length_c   1.000
_cell.angle_alpha   90.00
_cell.angle_beta   90.00
_cell.angle_gamma   90.00
#
_symmetry.space_group_name_H-M   'P 1'
#
loop_
_entity.id
_entity.type
_entity.pdbx_description
1 polymer ?
#
loop_
_entity_poly.entity_id
_entity_poly.type
_entity_poly.pdbx_seq_one_letter_code
_entity_poly.pdbx_strand_id
1 'polypeptide(L)'
;MARPTKLTDDVQAKVCEAIRAGSHYEAAARHAGVGRTTFFHWLELGKSGKGARYVAFAEAVERAENDMELALVAFWRRAAMKDWKAARGLLERRFRDRWGKEEKIQVQADVKHSGGVQVYLPAEEDGSAKAEPSTTHASETSDSASHS
;
A
#
# COMPACT_ATOMS: atom_id res chain seq x y z
N MET A 1 -34.42 9.18 -32.60
CA MET A 1 -32.99 9.56 -32.68
C MET A 1 -32.49 9.84 -31.26
N ALA A 2 -31.35 9.26 -30.86
CA ALA A 2 -30.77 9.46 -29.54
C ALA A 2 -30.30 10.91 -29.36
N ARG A 3 -30.54 11.51 -28.18
CA ARG A 3 -30.05 12.86 -27.85
C ARG A 3 -28.51 12.84 -27.87
N PRO A 4 -27.85 13.77 -28.58
CA PRO A 4 -26.39 13.84 -28.59
C PRO A 4 -25.85 13.99 -27.17
N THR A 5 -24.86 13.17 -26.81
CA THR A 5 -24.16 13.29 -25.52
C THR A 5 -23.22 14.48 -25.55
N LYS A 6 -23.04 15.15 -24.41
CA LYS A 6 -22.03 16.23 -24.27
C LYS A 6 -20.58 15.69 -24.39
N LEU A 7 -20.39 14.39 -24.25
CA LEU A 7 -19.13 13.71 -24.51
C LEU A 7 -18.93 13.57 -26.03
N THR A 8 -18.22 14.54 -26.60
CA THR A 8 -17.74 14.56 -27.98
C THR A 8 -16.28 14.14 -28.05
N ASP A 9 -15.80 13.79 -29.24
CA ASP A 9 -14.40 13.40 -29.43
C ASP A 9 -13.43 14.57 -29.14
N ASP A 10 -13.83 15.82 -29.40
CA ASP A 10 -13.09 17.03 -29.02
C ASP A 10 -12.95 17.20 -27.50
N VAL A 11 -14.06 17.00 -26.76
CA VAL A 11 -14.04 17.06 -25.29
C VAL A 11 -13.12 15.97 -24.73
N GLN A 12 -13.22 14.73 -25.25
CA GLN A 12 -12.33 13.65 -24.85
C GLN A 12 -10.87 13.99 -25.13
N ALA A 13 -10.55 14.52 -26.32
CA ALA A 13 -9.20 14.88 -26.70
C ALA A 13 -8.59 15.93 -25.75
N LYS A 14 -9.31 17.01 -25.45
CA LYS A 14 -8.89 18.07 -24.52
C LYS A 14 -8.64 17.56 -23.11
N VAL A 15 -9.54 16.70 -22.61
CA VAL A 15 -9.36 16.06 -21.30
C VAL A 15 -8.08 15.22 -21.30
N CYS A 16 -7.90 14.34 -22.28
CA CYS A 16 -6.75 13.45 -22.33
C CYS A 16 -5.44 14.22 -22.48
N GLU A 17 -5.42 15.29 -23.29
CA GLU A 17 -4.26 16.16 -23.46
C GLU A 17 -3.86 16.83 -22.13
N ALA A 18 -4.82 17.41 -21.41
CA ALA A 18 -4.56 18.04 -20.12
C ALA A 18 -4.03 17.05 -19.07
N ILE A 19 -4.56 15.82 -19.06
CA ILE A 19 -4.09 14.74 -18.16
C ILE A 19 -2.67 14.30 -18.53
N ARG A 20 -2.36 14.11 -19.82
CA ARG A 20 -0.99 13.81 -20.28
C ARG A 20 0.02 14.89 -19.86
N ALA A 21 -0.42 16.15 -19.83
CA ALA A 21 0.38 17.27 -19.36
C ALA A 21 0.57 17.32 -17.82
N GLY A 22 -0.03 16.39 -17.07
CA GLY A 22 0.09 16.31 -15.60
C GLY A 22 -1.01 17.03 -14.83
N SER A 23 -2.08 17.48 -15.49
CA SER A 23 -3.21 18.10 -14.79
C SER A 23 -4.05 17.06 -14.05
N HIS A 24 -4.55 17.41 -12.86
CA HIS A 24 -5.53 16.58 -12.16
C HIS A 24 -6.89 16.60 -12.89
N TYR A 25 -7.71 15.57 -12.69
CA TYR A 25 -8.98 15.36 -13.39
C TYR A 25 -9.92 16.57 -13.42
N GLU A 26 -10.11 17.25 -12.29
CA GLU A 26 -11.01 18.40 -12.25
C GLU A 26 -10.54 19.56 -13.14
N ALA A 27 -9.23 19.85 -13.19
CA ALA A 27 -8.67 20.88 -14.05
C ALA A 27 -8.80 20.48 -15.52
N ALA A 28 -8.51 19.22 -15.85
CA ALA A 28 -8.68 18.68 -17.19
C ALA A 28 -10.14 18.74 -17.67
N ALA A 29 -11.09 18.38 -16.80
CA ALA A 29 -12.52 18.47 -17.10
C ALA A 29 -12.97 19.91 -17.34
N ARG A 30 -12.59 20.84 -16.44
CA ARG A 30 -12.90 22.27 -16.59
C ARG A 30 -12.27 22.88 -17.84
N HIS A 31 -11.03 22.50 -18.16
CA HIS A 31 -10.34 22.91 -19.39
C HIS A 31 -11.12 22.50 -20.65
N ALA A 32 -11.72 21.30 -20.63
CA ALA A 32 -12.59 20.83 -21.70
C ALA A 32 -14.03 21.36 -21.65
N GLY A 33 -14.35 22.28 -20.73
CA GLY A 33 -15.70 22.85 -20.57
C GLY A 33 -16.71 21.90 -19.89
N VAL A 34 -16.24 20.87 -19.20
CA VAL A 34 -17.06 19.86 -18.52
C VAL A 34 -17.04 20.08 -17.00
N GLY A 35 -18.22 20.05 -16.39
CA GLY A 35 -18.33 20.11 -14.94
C GLY A 35 -17.76 18.86 -14.26
N ARG A 36 -17.13 19.04 -13.10
CA ARG A 36 -16.52 17.95 -12.30
C ARG A 36 -17.45 16.75 -12.12
N THR A 37 -18.69 16.98 -11.70
CA THR A 37 -19.67 15.91 -11.45
C THR A 37 -19.99 15.13 -12.72
N THR A 38 -20.11 15.81 -13.85
CA THR A 38 -20.36 15.18 -15.15
C THR A 38 -19.19 14.30 -15.58
N PHE A 39 -17.96 14.78 -15.42
CA PHE A 39 -16.76 14.01 -15.72
C PHE A 39 -16.69 12.71 -14.90
N PHE A 40 -16.83 12.79 -13.58
CA PHE A 40 -16.80 11.59 -12.73
C PHE A 40 -17.96 10.64 -13.01
N HIS A 41 -19.13 11.17 -13.32
CA HIS A 41 -20.26 10.34 -13.75
C HIS A 41 -19.95 9.56 -15.03
N TRP A 42 -19.28 10.18 -16.01
CA TRP A 42 -18.86 9.47 -17.23
C TRP A 42 -17.83 8.39 -16.96
N LEU A 43 -16.88 8.64 -16.05
CA LEU A 43 -15.93 7.60 -15.62
C LEU A 43 -16.66 6.43 -14.93
N GLU A 44 -17.64 6.71 -14.08
CA GLU A 44 -18.43 5.67 -13.41
C GLU A 44 -19.25 4.84 -14.40
N LEU A 45 -19.86 5.48 -15.40
CA LEU A 45 -20.54 4.78 -16.50
C LEU A 45 -19.58 3.90 -17.29
N GLY A 46 -18.37 4.40 -17.59
CA GLY A 46 -17.34 3.62 -18.27
C GLY A 46 -16.89 2.40 -17.47
N LYS A 47 -16.60 2.58 -16.18
CA LYS A 47 -16.20 1.48 -15.26
C LYS A 47 -17.28 0.42 -15.10
N SER A 48 -18.55 0.84 -15.11
CA SER A 48 -19.70 -0.07 -15.04
C SER A 48 -20.08 -0.71 -16.38
N GLY A 49 -19.32 -0.45 -17.46
CA GLY A 49 -19.58 -1.00 -18.79
C GLY A 49 -20.81 -0.42 -19.48
N LYS A 50 -21.37 0.68 -18.95
CA LYS A 50 -22.62 1.27 -19.43
C LYS A 50 -22.34 2.21 -20.60
N GLY A 51 -22.33 1.64 -21.80
CA GLY A 51 -22.27 2.36 -23.07
C GLY A 51 -20.85 2.51 -23.60
N ALA A 52 -20.65 2.09 -24.86
CA ALA A 52 -19.33 2.01 -25.50
C ALA A 52 -18.56 3.35 -25.49
N ARG A 53 -19.26 4.49 -25.62
CA ARG A 53 -18.63 5.82 -25.58
C ARG A 53 -17.99 6.11 -24.20
N TYR A 54 -18.67 5.77 -23.11
CA TYR A 54 -18.17 6.02 -21.76
C TYR A 54 -17.05 5.06 -21.38
N VAL A 55 -17.14 3.80 -21.84
CA VAL A 55 -16.05 2.81 -21.70
C VAL A 55 -14.80 3.32 -22.41
N ALA A 56 -14.92 3.68 -23.70
CA ALA A 56 -13.80 4.20 -24.47
C ALA A 56 -13.20 5.48 -23.87
N PHE A 57 -14.04 6.36 -23.30
CA PHE A 57 -13.58 7.55 -22.59
C PHE A 57 -12.80 7.22 -21.32
N ALA A 58 -13.31 6.30 -20.48
CA ALA A 58 -12.64 5.88 -19.25
C ALA A 58 -11.27 5.25 -19.54
N GLU A 59 -11.21 4.36 -20.54
CA GLU A 59 -9.92 3.80 -20.98
C GLU A 59 -8.98 4.86 -21.57
N ALA A 60 -9.50 5.84 -22.31
CA ALA A 60 -8.67 6.92 -22.85
C ALA A 60 -8.07 7.80 -21.75
N VAL A 61 -8.84 8.07 -20.70
CA VAL A 61 -8.38 8.78 -19.51
C VAL A 61 -7.30 7.98 -18.78
N GLU A 62 -7.53 6.69 -18.53
CA GLU A 62 -6.54 5.80 -17.89
C GLU A 62 -5.23 5.72 -18.71
N ARG A 63 -5.34 5.57 -20.04
CA ARG A 63 -4.18 5.62 -20.93
C ARG A 63 -3.43 6.94 -20.82
N ALA A 64 -4.12 8.07 -20.79
CA ALA A 64 -3.50 9.39 -20.65
C ALA A 64 -2.74 9.55 -19.31
N GLU A 65 -3.24 8.97 -18.22
CA GLU A 65 -2.54 8.96 -16.93
C GLU A 65 -1.28 8.09 -16.98
N ASN A 66 -1.39 6.89 -17.55
CA ASN A 66 -0.25 6.00 -17.72
C ASN A 66 0.83 6.64 -18.61
N ASP A 67 0.43 7.32 -19.69
CA ASP A 67 1.35 8.07 -20.57
C ASP A 67 2.11 9.15 -19.78
N MET A 68 1.41 9.89 -18.92
CA MET A 68 2.00 10.92 -18.07
C MET A 68 2.99 10.32 -17.06
N GLU A 69 2.62 9.23 -16.40
CA GLU A 69 3.50 8.53 -15.46
C GLU A 69 4.76 8.02 -16.17
N LEU A 70 4.62 7.39 -17.34
CA LEU A 70 5.75 6.92 -18.14
C LEU A 70 6.68 8.06 -18.56
N ALA A 71 6.13 9.22 -18.94
CA ALA A 71 6.92 10.41 -19.28
C ALA A 71 7.72 10.92 -18.06
N LEU A 72 7.11 10.95 -16.88
CA LEU A 72 7.80 11.34 -15.64
C LEU A 72 8.89 10.34 -15.25
N VAL A 73 8.64 9.04 -15.39
CA VAL A 73 9.64 7.99 -15.15
C VAL A 73 10.81 8.14 -16.13
N ALA A 74 10.55 8.42 -17.41
CA ALA A 74 11.61 8.65 -18.39
C ALA A 74 12.45 9.89 -18.03
N PHE A 75 11.82 10.96 -17.57
CA PHE A 75 12.49 12.15 -17.07
C PHE A 75 13.40 11.84 -15.87
N TRP A 76 12.88 11.11 -14.87
CA TRP A 76 13.68 10.69 -13.71
C TRP A 76 14.84 9.78 -14.07
N ARG A 77 14.63 8.82 -14.99
CA ARG A 77 15.71 7.97 -15.50
C ARG A 77 16.82 8.78 -16.16
N ARG A 78 16.47 9.84 -16.89
CA ARG A 78 17.46 10.75 -17.49
C ARG A 78 18.22 11.56 -16.44
N ALA A 79 17.54 12.06 -15.41
CA ALA A 79 18.18 12.76 -14.29
C ALA A 79 19.13 11.84 -13.51
N ALA A 80 18.73 10.57 -13.31
CA ALA A 80 19.52 9.55 -12.64
C ALA A 80 20.84 9.20 -13.35
N MET A 81 20.98 9.48 -14.65
CA MET A 81 22.26 9.31 -15.36
C MET A 81 23.33 10.31 -14.88
N LYS A 82 22.93 11.44 -14.29
CA LYS A 82 23.85 12.49 -13.80
C LYS A 82 24.00 12.48 -12.28
N ASP A 83 23.02 11.94 -11.56
CA ASP A 83 23.04 11.83 -10.11
C ASP A 83 22.79 10.38 -9.66
N TRP A 84 23.84 9.77 -9.13
CA TRP A 84 23.80 8.39 -8.62
C TRP A 84 22.82 8.23 -7.45
N LYS A 85 22.54 9.28 -6.67
CA LYS A 85 21.56 9.23 -5.57
C LYS A 85 20.15 9.07 -6.11
N ALA A 86 19.83 9.78 -7.20
CA ALA A 86 18.56 9.62 -7.90
C ALA A 86 18.44 8.21 -8.51
N ALA A 87 19.53 7.67 -9.10
CA ALA A 87 19.57 6.29 -9.58
C ALA A 87 19.33 5.27 -8.46
N ARG A 88 20.01 5.44 -7.32
CA ARG A 88 19.83 4.61 -6.12
C ARG A 88 18.39 4.67 -5.62
N GLY A 89 17.80 5.86 -5.47
CA GLY A 89 16.43 6.01 -5.01
C GLY A 89 15.39 5.33 -5.92
N LEU A 90 15.62 5.35 -7.25
CA LEU A 90 14.76 4.64 -8.19
C LEU A 90 14.87 3.11 -8.03
N LEU A 91 16.09 2.59 -7.83
CA LEU A 91 16.34 1.16 -7.58
C LEU A 91 15.69 0.70 -6.26
N GLU A 92 15.86 1.48 -5.18
CA GLU A 92 15.28 1.18 -3.86
C GLU A 92 13.74 1.09 -3.91
N ARG A 93 13.09 1.94 -4.73
CA ARG A 93 11.62 1.93 -4.89
C ARG A 93 11.13 0.80 -5.79
N ARG A 94 11.80 0.54 -6.92
CA ARG A 94 11.34 -0.45 -7.93
C ARG A 94 11.71 -1.89 -7.58
N PHE A 95 12.84 -2.09 -6.91
CA PHE A 95 13.41 -3.39 -6.55
C PHE A 95 13.66 -3.46 -5.04
N ARG A 96 12.64 -3.12 -4.25
CA ARG A 96 12.70 -3.07 -2.79
C ARG A 96 13.24 -4.35 -2.16
N ASP A 97 12.91 -5.51 -2.71
CA ASP A 97 13.41 -6.80 -2.23
C ASP A 97 14.95 -6.92 -2.27
N ARG A 98 15.60 -6.37 -3.31
CA ARG A 98 17.06 -6.46 -3.50
C ARG A 98 17.82 -5.23 -3.03
N TRP A 99 17.19 -4.07 -3.07
CA TRP A 99 17.83 -2.77 -2.82
C TRP A 99 17.24 -2.01 -1.63
N GLY A 100 16.09 -2.46 -1.11
CA GLY A 100 15.47 -1.87 0.07
C GLY A 100 16.32 -2.08 1.31
N LYS A 101 16.16 -1.17 2.28
CA LYS A 101 16.80 -1.31 3.59
C LYS A 101 16.08 -2.41 4.37
N GLU A 102 16.83 -3.36 4.92
CA GLU A 102 16.34 -4.21 6.00
C GLU A 102 16.08 -3.32 7.23
N GLU A 103 14.83 -2.91 7.42
CA GLU A 103 14.42 -2.35 8.71
C GLU A 103 14.28 -3.52 9.68
N LYS A 104 15.33 -3.78 10.47
CA LYS A 104 15.22 -4.62 11.67
C LYS A 104 14.37 -3.87 12.68
N ILE A 105 13.06 -4.09 12.64
CA ILE A 105 12.14 -3.62 13.67
C ILE A 105 12.42 -4.45 14.93
N GLN A 106 13.24 -3.92 15.85
CA GLN A 106 13.33 -4.47 17.21
C GLN A 106 12.03 -4.12 17.95
N VAL A 107 11.08 -5.05 17.96
CA VAL A 107 9.91 -4.96 18.84
C VAL A 107 10.35 -5.41 20.24
N GLN A 108 10.73 -4.46 21.09
CA GLN A 108 10.76 -4.69 22.53
C GLN A 108 9.33 -4.57 23.03
N ALA A 109 8.64 -5.71 23.17
CA ALA A 109 7.36 -5.78 23.84
C ALA A 109 7.60 -5.89 25.35
N ASP A 110 7.56 -4.77 26.06
CA ASP A 110 7.48 -4.76 27.52
C ASP A 110 6.03 -5.11 27.91
N VAL A 111 5.70 -6.40 27.85
CA VAL A 111 4.39 -6.91 28.25
C VAL A 111 4.36 -7.01 29.76
N LYS A 112 3.98 -5.92 30.44
CA LYS A 112 3.53 -5.99 31.84
C LYS A 112 2.17 -6.66 31.89
N HIS A 113 2.14 -7.98 32.00
CA HIS A 113 0.93 -8.71 32.35
C HIS A 113 0.92 -8.99 33.86
N SER A 114 0.07 -8.27 34.60
CA SER A 114 -0.22 -8.53 36.02
C SER A 114 -1.51 -9.37 36.17
N GLY A 115 -1.60 -10.46 35.42
CA GLY A 115 -2.72 -11.40 35.47
C GLY A 115 -2.19 -12.82 35.44
N GLY A 116 -2.61 -13.66 36.38
CA GLY A 116 -2.23 -15.07 36.37
C GLY A 116 -2.76 -15.74 35.11
N VAL A 117 -1.87 -16.33 34.31
CA VAL A 117 -2.25 -17.16 33.16
C VAL A 117 -2.63 -18.54 33.72
N GLN A 118 -3.93 -18.87 33.75
CA GLN A 118 -4.38 -20.25 33.93
C GLN A 118 -4.33 -20.97 32.59
N VAL A 119 -3.34 -21.87 32.45
CA VAL A 119 -3.28 -22.81 31.33
C VAL A 119 -4.18 -24.00 31.70
N TYR A 120 -5.29 -24.19 30.99
CA TYR A 120 -6.06 -25.44 31.06
C TYR A 120 -5.44 -26.45 30.11
N LEU A 121 -4.71 -27.42 30.66
CA LEU A 121 -4.28 -28.61 29.93
C LEU A 121 -5.46 -29.59 29.92
N PRO A 122 -6.00 -29.98 28.74
CA PRO A 122 -7.03 -31.01 28.68
C PRO A 122 -6.45 -32.33 29.19
N ALA A 123 -7.15 -32.94 30.16
CA ALA A 123 -6.76 -34.22 30.73
C ALA A 123 -6.87 -35.32 29.67
N GLU A 124 -5.75 -36.00 29.40
CA GLU A 124 -5.78 -37.28 28.70
C GLU A 124 -6.21 -38.36 29.69
N GLU A 125 -7.36 -38.99 29.41
CA GLU A 125 -7.81 -40.21 30.07
C GLU A 125 -6.89 -41.36 29.65
N ASP A 126 -6.09 -41.88 30.59
CA ASP A 126 -6.10 -43.30 31.00
C ASP A 126 -4.81 -43.69 31.74
N GLY A 127 -4.97 -44.35 32.90
CA GLY A 127 -3.98 -45.31 33.40
C GLY A 127 -3.08 -44.87 34.56
N SER A 128 -3.63 -44.92 35.78
CA SER A 128 -2.96 -45.34 37.03
C SER A 128 -1.61 -44.72 37.43
N ALA A 129 -1.61 -43.85 38.45
CA ALA A 129 -0.96 -44.06 39.76
C ALA A 129 -0.81 -42.73 40.52
N LYS A 130 -1.18 -42.73 41.81
CA LYS A 130 -1.11 -41.59 42.73
C LYS A 130 0.35 -41.16 42.96
N ALA A 131 0.62 -39.86 42.87
CA ALA A 131 1.70 -39.22 43.61
C ALA A 131 1.34 -37.76 43.93
N GLU A 132 1.56 -37.37 45.18
CA GLU A 132 1.18 -36.12 45.83
C GLU A 132 1.95 -34.89 45.29
N PRO A 133 1.42 -33.66 45.45
CA PRO A 133 2.08 -32.44 44.98
C PRO A 133 3.31 -32.11 45.84
N SER A 134 4.49 -32.09 45.23
CA SER A 134 5.72 -31.60 45.87
C SER A 134 5.80 -30.07 45.81
N THR A 135 5.56 -29.43 46.94
CA THR A 135 5.83 -28.01 47.19
C THR A 135 7.33 -27.81 47.39
N THR A 136 8.03 -27.14 46.47
CA THR A 136 9.42 -26.73 46.71
C THR A 136 9.44 -25.34 47.34
N HIS A 137 9.75 -25.30 48.64
CA HIS A 137 10.05 -24.07 49.36
C HIS A 137 11.44 -23.53 48.97
N ALA A 138 11.54 -22.21 48.85
CA ALA A 138 12.80 -21.49 48.72
C ALA A 138 13.60 -21.53 50.03
N SER A 139 14.92 -21.70 49.94
CA SER A 139 15.85 -21.41 51.03
C SER A 139 17.07 -20.67 50.51
N GLU A 140 17.24 -19.44 51.00
CA GLU A 140 18.47 -18.66 51.00
C GLU A 140 19.55 -19.38 51.82
N THR A 141 20.81 -19.39 51.34
CA THR A 141 21.99 -19.30 52.21
C THR A 141 23.12 -18.57 51.50
N SER A 142 23.54 -17.48 52.12
CA SER A 142 24.85 -16.83 52.03
C SER A 142 25.98 -17.80 52.40
N ASP A 143 27.14 -17.76 51.74
CA ASP A 143 28.40 -17.33 52.39
C ASP A 143 29.56 -17.16 51.40
N SER A 144 30.53 -16.37 51.85
CA SER A 144 31.64 -15.75 51.13
C SER A 144 32.95 -16.56 51.21
N ALA A 145 33.91 -16.19 50.35
CA ALA A 145 35.36 -16.04 50.60
C ALA A 145 36.34 -16.80 49.68
N SER A 146 36.93 -16.02 48.75
CA SER A 146 38.37 -15.74 48.49
C SER A 146 39.46 -16.80 48.69
N HIS A 147 40.33 -16.93 47.66
CA HIS A 147 41.81 -16.75 47.63
C HIS A 147 42.25 -17.02 46.16
N SER A 148 43.02 -16.22 45.42
CA SER A 148 44.36 -15.61 45.61
C SER A 148 45.42 -16.59 46.11
#